data_AF-A0A7C3T0T8-F1
#
_entry.id   AF-A0A7C3T0T8-F1
#
_cell.length_a   1.000
_cell.length_b   1.000
_cell.length_c   1.000
_cell.angle_alpha   90.00
_cell.angle_beta   90.00
_cell.angle_gamma   90.00
#
_symmetry.space_group_name_H-M   'P 1'
#
loop_
_entity.id
_entity.type
_entity.pdbx_description
1 polymer ?
#
loop_
_entity_poly.entity_id
_entity_poly.type
_entity_poly.pdbx_seq_one_letter_code
_entity_poly.pdbx_strand_id
1 'polypeptide(L)'
;MYCPNCGRENPPSSAFCAYCGAALVAAAPGREQPQAAGPAGNVFPPLEGAPAQPYYQGFGASVPPGPPPPPPSEGVGAAYGGGTAGFPPGQPAYQPPLLPPKKKSILPWILAVLGVVVIAVVLVLVFLVFGGGRSEAGDVEEVARNFYRSIEKKDVDLFFNLLEPSYREELEDALGEDLKTLFKEFFFSMFPEDLKVDIRKMETTIEGDKATVRVTDGTVTYTDENGQKVTEEAAESEVESMELVKVEGQWYLSGDMLRDYGLDPEVLKDLLSKKKGGGELPEESGETEEGTGGTTGTEEKPGTGAEDLAELEAIMLQYVKANSVPGLTFIIESLAVNDSQAVGIATCITQGYESFPVIARKGAAGWYGEDMGTGIDVPSWFQAELADIYRVMNDYIRKNYDAEVKRLSVANVWIWGEEAAGQVLNINGELVAWVTASKGPSGWYVTAYGDQEILPEWCRKKLYYLM
;
A
#
# COMPACT_ATOMS: atom_id res chain seq x y z
N MET A 1 17.07 25.84 -8.83
CA MET A 1 18.11 26.23 -7.85
C MET A 1 18.85 24.98 -7.38
N TYR A 2 20.12 25.07 -6.99
CA TYR A 2 20.87 23.90 -6.52
C TYR A 2 20.84 23.81 -4.99
N CYS A 3 20.67 22.61 -4.44
CA CYS A 3 20.71 22.38 -3.01
C CYS A 3 22.12 22.66 -2.46
N PRO A 4 22.30 23.51 -1.44
CA PRO A 4 23.62 23.80 -0.87
C PRO A 4 24.21 22.62 -0.10
N ASN A 5 23.38 21.64 0.29
CA ASN A 5 23.83 20.46 1.03
C ASN A 5 24.26 19.32 0.09
N CYS A 6 23.44 18.94 -0.90
CA CYS A 6 23.71 17.78 -1.76
C CYS A 6 24.02 18.12 -3.23
N GLY A 7 23.95 19.39 -3.63
CA GLY A 7 24.31 19.86 -4.97
C GLY A 7 23.32 19.54 -6.10
N ARG A 8 22.19 18.89 -5.83
CA ARG A 8 21.18 18.56 -6.86
C ARG A 8 20.27 19.73 -7.20
N GLU A 9 19.79 19.75 -8.45
CA GLU A 9 18.87 20.77 -8.93
C GLU A 9 17.46 20.56 -8.38
N ASN A 10 16.79 21.63 -7.97
CA ASN A 10 15.43 21.65 -7.45
C ASN A 10 14.64 22.80 -8.10
N PRO A 11 13.30 22.70 -8.21
CA PRO A 11 12.45 23.80 -8.67
C PRO A 11 12.71 25.11 -7.90
N PRO A 12 12.64 26.29 -8.55
CA PRO A 12 12.93 27.58 -7.90
C PRO A 12 12.01 27.95 -6.73
N SER A 13 10.82 27.35 -6.64
CA SER A 13 9.83 27.57 -5.58
C SER A 13 9.89 26.56 -4.43
N SER A 14 10.81 25.60 -4.49
CA SER A 14 10.93 24.55 -3.47
C SER A 14 11.47 25.11 -2.15
N ALA A 15 10.73 24.89 -1.05
CA ALA A 15 11.16 25.28 0.29
C ALA A 15 12.25 24.34 0.85
N PHE A 16 12.23 23.07 0.42
CA PHE A 16 13.15 22.00 0.84
C PHE A 16 13.65 21.21 -0.37
N CYS A 17 14.80 20.55 -0.22
CA CYS A 17 15.38 19.72 -1.26
C CYS A 17 14.64 18.39 -1.34
N ALA A 18 14.10 18.06 -2.51
CA ALA A 18 13.38 16.80 -2.75
C ALA A 18 14.26 15.55 -2.61
N TYR A 19 15.59 15.70 -2.60
CA TYR A 19 16.53 14.58 -2.53
C TYR A 19 17.15 14.34 -1.16
N CYS A 20 17.25 15.36 -0.31
CA CYS A 20 17.91 15.22 1.00
C CYS A 20 17.20 15.95 2.15
N GLY A 21 16.04 16.58 1.89
CA GLY A 21 15.24 17.27 2.90
C GLY A 21 15.81 18.62 3.39
N ALA A 22 17.02 19.01 2.96
CA ALA A 22 17.62 20.27 3.41
C ALA A 22 16.81 21.50 2.96
N ALA A 23 16.58 22.46 3.86
CA ALA A 23 15.92 23.73 3.52
C ALA A 23 16.69 24.48 2.44
N LEU A 24 15.96 24.97 1.43
CA LEU A 24 16.52 25.67 0.27
C LEU A 24 16.40 27.19 0.38
N VAL A 25 15.55 27.69 1.28
CA VAL A 25 15.40 29.12 1.54
C VAL A 25 16.28 29.52 2.71
N ALA A 26 17.21 30.45 2.48
CA ALA A 26 17.97 31.06 3.57
C ALA A 26 17.00 31.82 4.48
N ALA A 27 16.99 31.51 5.78
CA ALA A 27 16.25 32.26 6.78
C ALA A 27 16.65 33.75 6.64
N ALA A 28 15.68 34.61 6.37
CA ALA A 28 15.92 36.05 6.32
C ALA A 28 16.51 36.51 7.68
N PRO A 29 17.59 37.31 7.70
CA PRO A 29 18.13 37.82 8.95
C PRO A 29 17.16 38.91 9.44
N GLY A 30 16.46 38.67 10.55
CA GLY A 30 15.66 39.72 11.20
C GLY A 30 14.31 39.34 11.79
N ARG A 31 14.12 38.12 12.30
CA ARG A 31 13.10 37.88 13.33
C ARG A 31 13.73 37.11 14.49
N GLU A 32 13.99 37.86 15.56
CA GLU A 32 14.20 37.31 16.90
C GLU A 32 13.01 36.40 17.24
N GLN A 33 13.29 35.12 17.51
CA GLN A 33 12.33 34.26 18.19
C GLN A 33 12.02 34.89 19.57
N PRO A 34 10.75 34.91 20.01
CA PRO A 34 10.42 35.32 21.37
C PRO A 34 11.13 34.40 22.36
N GLN A 35 12.14 34.96 23.01
CA GLN A 35 12.81 34.35 24.16
C GLN A 35 11.75 34.19 25.25
N ALA A 36 11.39 32.93 25.54
CA ALA A 36 10.45 32.60 26.59
C ALA A 36 10.93 33.22 27.91
N ALA A 37 10.17 34.19 28.42
CA ALA A 37 10.38 34.79 29.72
C ALA A 37 10.20 33.70 30.79
N GLY A 38 11.30 33.33 31.45
CA GLY A 38 11.24 32.48 32.64
C GLY A 38 10.44 33.16 33.76
N PRO A 39 9.68 32.41 34.56
CA PRO A 39 8.91 33.00 35.66
C PRO A 39 9.84 33.54 36.75
N ALA A 40 9.49 34.73 37.21
CA ALA A 40 10.11 35.45 38.31
C ALA A 40 10.12 34.61 39.60
N GLY A 41 11.20 34.77 40.37
CA GLY A 41 11.53 33.97 41.53
C GLY A 41 10.46 33.91 42.62
N ASN A 42 10.18 32.70 43.07
CA ASN A 42 9.70 32.43 44.42
C ASN A 42 10.89 31.92 45.25
N VAL A 43 11.25 32.70 46.26
CA VAL A 43 12.28 32.37 47.25
C VAL A 43 11.69 31.34 48.22
N PHE A 44 12.17 30.11 48.16
CA PHE A 44 11.99 29.13 49.23
C PHE A 44 13.24 29.12 50.13
N PRO A 45 13.09 29.06 51.47
CA PRO A 45 14.22 28.84 52.37
C PRO A 45 14.81 27.42 52.19
N PRO A 46 16.11 27.22 52.45
CA PRO A 46 16.79 25.98 52.09
C PRO A 46 16.40 24.82 53.01
N LEU A 47 16.01 23.70 52.41
CA LEU A 47 15.96 22.40 53.08
C LEU A 47 17.36 21.77 53.00
N GLU A 48 17.98 21.59 54.16
CA GLU A 48 19.21 20.82 54.33
C GLU A 48 18.95 19.33 54.01
N GLY A 49 19.85 18.73 53.21
CA GLY A 49 19.97 17.28 53.10
C GLY A 49 19.45 16.67 51.80
N ALA A 50 20.18 16.86 50.69
CA ALA A 50 20.14 15.94 49.56
C ALA A 50 21.58 15.69 49.04
N PRO A 51 21.97 14.43 48.81
CA PRO A 51 23.32 14.09 48.35
C PRO A 51 23.55 14.54 46.89
N ALA A 52 24.75 15.08 46.65
CA ALA A 52 25.20 15.60 45.36
C ALA A 52 25.24 14.51 44.27
N GLN A 53 24.65 14.80 43.11
CA GLN A 53 24.85 14.05 41.86
C GLN A 53 26.03 14.66 41.08
N PRO A 54 26.87 13.85 40.42
CA PRO A 54 28.07 14.33 39.74
C PRO A 54 27.74 15.07 38.45
N TYR A 55 28.38 16.23 38.29
CA TYR A 55 28.33 17.13 37.16
C TYR A 55 29.08 16.53 35.95
N TYR A 56 28.39 16.26 34.85
CA TYR A 56 29.01 15.98 33.55
C TYR A 56 29.43 17.31 32.89
N GLN A 57 30.73 17.57 32.82
CA GLN A 57 31.32 18.63 31.99
C GLN A 57 31.25 18.20 30.51
N GLY A 58 30.39 18.87 29.73
CA GLY A 58 30.37 18.77 28.28
C GLY A 58 31.54 19.51 27.66
N PHE A 59 32.28 18.82 26.79
CA PHE A 59 33.37 19.34 25.98
C PHE A 59 32.87 20.37 24.96
N GLY A 60 33.45 21.57 24.97
CA GLY A 60 33.24 22.58 23.94
C GLY A 60 34.08 22.25 22.70
N ALA A 61 33.42 22.03 21.55
CA ALA A 61 34.07 21.94 20.25
C ALA A 61 34.08 23.32 19.58
N SER A 62 35.27 23.83 19.29
CA SER A 62 35.51 25.06 18.53
C SER A 62 35.28 24.84 17.04
N VAL A 63 34.40 25.64 16.42
CA VAL A 63 34.12 25.62 14.98
C VAL A 63 35.22 26.39 14.21
N PRO A 64 35.80 25.85 13.13
CA PRO A 64 36.78 26.56 12.30
C PRO A 64 36.12 27.61 11.37
N PRO A 65 36.81 28.72 11.03
CA PRO A 65 36.26 29.75 10.15
C PRO A 65 36.18 29.29 8.69
N GLY A 66 35.06 29.61 8.03
CA GLY A 66 34.80 29.27 6.63
C GLY A 66 35.58 30.10 5.60
N PRO A 67 35.63 29.65 4.33
CA PRO A 67 36.38 30.31 3.26
C PRO A 67 35.73 31.62 2.78
N PRO A 68 36.52 32.56 2.21
CA PRO A 68 36.03 33.84 1.72
C PRO A 68 35.22 33.73 0.41
N PRO A 69 34.25 34.64 0.18
CA PRO A 69 33.38 34.62 -1.01
C PRO A 69 34.11 35.05 -2.29
N PRO A 70 33.66 34.56 -3.47
CA PRO A 70 34.21 34.96 -4.77
C PRO A 70 33.77 36.37 -5.22
N PRO A 71 34.55 37.04 -6.10
CA PRO A 71 34.27 38.40 -6.56
C PRO A 71 33.09 38.47 -7.56
N PRO A 72 32.41 39.62 -7.65
CA PRO A 72 31.26 39.81 -8.54
C PRO A 72 31.70 39.93 -10.01
N SER A 73 30.98 39.24 -10.89
CA SER A 73 31.13 39.36 -12.34
C SER A 73 30.31 40.53 -12.87
N GLU A 74 30.99 41.40 -13.60
CA GLU A 74 30.43 42.54 -14.34
C GLU A 74 29.65 42.06 -15.57
N GLY A 75 28.57 42.78 -15.86
CA GLY A 75 27.59 42.40 -16.86
C GLY A 75 28.01 42.63 -18.31
N VAL A 76 27.21 42.05 -19.21
CA VAL A 76 27.15 42.47 -20.61
C VAL A 76 25.69 42.43 -21.03
N GLY A 77 25.15 43.60 -21.36
CA GLY A 77 23.81 43.76 -21.93
C GLY A 77 23.82 43.60 -23.45
N ALA A 78 22.65 43.26 -24.01
CA ALA A 78 22.33 43.56 -25.39
C ALA A 78 20.81 43.76 -25.52
N ALA A 79 20.44 44.97 -25.93
CA ALA A 79 19.10 45.42 -26.27
C ALA A 79 18.88 45.28 -27.79
N TYR A 80 17.66 44.99 -28.23
CA TYR A 80 17.04 45.39 -29.51
C TYR A 80 15.54 45.07 -29.41
N GLY A 81 14.63 46.06 -29.35
CA GLY A 81 13.85 46.60 -30.49
C GLY A 81 12.63 45.69 -30.78
N GLY A 82 11.36 46.05 -30.59
CA GLY A 82 10.66 47.26 -31.00
C GLY A 82 9.96 47.02 -32.35
N GLY A 83 8.69 46.60 -32.35
CA GLY A 83 7.92 46.41 -33.59
C GLY A 83 6.46 46.00 -33.37
N THR A 84 5.55 46.93 -33.70
CA THR A 84 4.09 46.82 -33.66
C THR A 84 3.47 46.39 -35.00
N ALA A 85 2.25 45.82 -34.89
CA ALA A 85 1.12 45.84 -35.84
C ALA A 85 1.01 44.74 -36.93
N GLY A 86 -0.18 44.11 -36.97
CA GLY A 86 -0.72 43.49 -38.19
C GLY A 86 -1.53 42.20 -37.99
N PHE A 87 -2.84 42.30 -37.78
CA PHE A 87 -3.82 41.29 -38.25
C PHE A 87 -3.99 41.46 -39.78
N PRO A 88 -4.33 40.43 -40.59
CA PRO A 88 -5.75 40.15 -40.89
C PRO A 88 -5.99 38.64 -41.28
N PRO A 89 -7.10 38.21 -41.94
CA PRO A 89 -7.97 37.14 -41.43
C PRO A 89 -8.08 35.93 -42.38
N GLY A 90 -8.81 34.89 -41.98
CA GLY A 90 -9.40 33.93 -42.94
C GLY A 90 -9.26 32.46 -42.56
N GLN A 91 -10.30 31.92 -41.92
CA GLN A 91 -10.51 30.48 -41.82
C GLN A 91 -11.21 29.94 -43.08
N PRO A 92 -10.80 28.80 -43.64
CA PRO A 92 -11.64 28.02 -44.54
C PRO A 92 -12.50 27.02 -43.75
N ALA A 93 -13.80 27.03 -44.03
CA ALA A 93 -14.79 26.09 -43.52
C ALA A 93 -14.59 24.68 -44.10
N TYR A 94 -14.56 23.68 -43.23
CA TYR A 94 -14.54 22.27 -43.62
C TYR A 94 -15.98 21.73 -43.71
N GLN A 95 -16.38 21.30 -44.91
CA GLN A 95 -17.58 20.48 -45.12
C GLN A 95 -17.15 19.03 -45.37
N PRO A 96 -17.73 18.04 -44.68
CA PRO A 96 -17.50 16.63 -45.00
C PRO A 96 -18.36 16.16 -46.18
N PRO A 97 -17.84 15.30 -47.08
CA PRO A 97 -18.64 14.69 -48.14
C PRO A 97 -19.51 13.54 -47.64
N LEU A 98 -20.61 13.34 -48.36
CA LEU A 98 -21.70 12.40 -48.12
C LEU A 98 -21.55 11.07 -48.91
N LEU A 99 -21.89 9.96 -48.21
CA LEU A 99 -22.52 8.69 -48.66
C LEU A 99 -21.62 7.60 -49.33
N PRO A 100 -21.98 6.26 -49.34
CA PRO A 100 -23.34 5.67 -49.36
C PRO A 100 -23.50 4.30 -48.58
N PRO A 101 -24.45 3.37 -48.89
CA PRO A 101 -25.54 2.95 -48.00
C PRO A 101 -25.37 1.58 -47.30
N LYS A 102 -26.18 1.41 -46.24
CA LYS A 102 -26.37 0.19 -45.43
C LYS A 102 -26.96 -0.98 -46.24
N LYS A 103 -26.29 -2.14 -46.28
CA LYS A 103 -26.87 -3.41 -46.77
C LYS A 103 -27.14 -4.40 -45.63
N LYS A 104 -28.23 -5.15 -45.79
CA LYS A 104 -28.87 -6.02 -44.80
C LYS A 104 -28.19 -7.41 -44.71
N SER A 105 -28.30 -7.98 -43.51
CA SER A 105 -28.03 -9.33 -43.01
C SER A 105 -27.97 -10.49 -44.01
N ILE A 106 -26.94 -11.32 -43.86
CA ILE A 106 -26.96 -12.79 -44.05
C ILE A 106 -26.12 -13.40 -42.89
N LEU A 107 -26.79 -13.96 -41.89
CA LEU A 107 -26.32 -15.11 -41.09
C LEU A 107 -27.12 -16.32 -41.64
N PRO A 108 -26.75 -17.63 -41.50
CA PRO A 108 -25.71 -18.25 -40.67
C PRO A 108 -25.09 -19.56 -41.27
N TRP A 109 -23.93 -19.56 -41.94
CA TRP A 109 -23.23 -20.83 -42.34
C TRP A 109 -21.69 -20.81 -42.18
N ILE A 110 -21.09 -19.72 -41.69
CA ILE A 110 -19.62 -19.57 -41.56
C ILE A 110 -19.07 -20.06 -40.20
N LEU A 111 -19.91 -20.17 -39.17
CA LEU A 111 -19.44 -20.48 -37.81
C LEU A 111 -18.97 -21.94 -37.61
N ALA A 112 -19.40 -22.89 -38.46
CA ALA A 112 -19.01 -24.30 -38.30
C ALA A 112 -17.65 -24.65 -38.92
N VAL A 113 -17.19 -23.90 -39.94
CA VAL A 113 -15.90 -24.16 -40.60
C VAL A 113 -14.78 -23.28 -40.03
N LEU A 114 -15.10 -22.07 -39.55
CA LEU A 114 -14.10 -21.20 -38.91
C LEU A 114 -13.66 -21.73 -37.53
N GLY A 115 -14.54 -22.39 -36.78
CA GLY A 115 -14.22 -22.95 -35.47
C GLY A 115 -13.16 -24.06 -35.53
N VAL A 116 -13.23 -24.94 -36.53
CA VAL A 116 -12.26 -26.05 -36.69
C VAL A 116 -10.90 -25.54 -37.19
N VAL A 117 -10.87 -24.50 -38.05
CA VAL A 117 -9.60 -23.91 -38.52
C VAL A 117 -8.92 -23.11 -37.43
N VAL A 118 -9.65 -22.36 -36.60
CA VAL A 118 -9.06 -21.63 -35.47
C VAL A 118 -8.53 -22.59 -34.41
N ILE A 119 -9.27 -23.66 -34.06
CA ILE A 119 -8.78 -24.67 -33.10
C ILE A 119 -7.56 -25.43 -33.65
N ALA A 120 -7.55 -25.79 -34.93
CA ALA A 120 -6.38 -26.44 -35.54
C ALA A 120 -5.16 -25.50 -35.64
N VAL A 121 -5.36 -24.21 -35.92
CA VAL A 121 -4.29 -23.20 -35.93
C VAL A 121 -3.77 -22.93 -34.52
N VAL A 122 -4.64 -22.88 -33.51
CA VAL A 122 -4.24 -22.73 -32.10
C VAL A 122 -3.49 -23.98 -31.64
N LEU A 123 -3.96 -25.20 -31.93
CA LEU A 123 -3.24 -26.43 -31.58
C LEU A 123 -1.90 -26.54 -32.31
N VAL A 124 -1.82 -26.17 -33.59
CA VAL A 124 -0.56 -26.15 -34.35
C VAL A 124 0.37 -25.04 -33.86
N LEU A 125 -0.14 -23.88 -33.44
CA LEU A 125 0.67 -22.83 -32.81
C LEU A 125 1.16 -23.22 -31.43
N VAL A 126 0.37 -23.93 -30.63
CA VAL A 126 0.81 -24.52 -29.36
C VAL A 126 1.94 -25.53 -29.62
N PHE A 127 1.79 -26.43 -30.59
CA PHE A 127 2.88 -27.38 -30.92
C PHE A 127 4.11 -26.74 -31.59
N LEU A 128 3.98 -25.61 -32.30
CA LEU A 128 5.10 -24.90 -32.93
C LEU A 128 5.81 -23.91 -31.98
N VAL A 129 5.12 -23.38 -30.98
CA VAL A 129 5.70 -22.52 -29.93
C VAL A 129 6.53 -23.37 -28.96
N PHE A 130 6.17 -24.63 -28.71
CA PHE A 130 6.90 -25.52 -27.80
C PHE A 130 7.86 -26.51 -28.49
N GLY A 131 8.08 -26.39 -29.81
CA GLY A 131 8.77 -27.42 -30.60
C GLY A 131 9.75 -26.88 -31.63
N GLY A 132 10.86 -26.24 -31.21
CA GLY A 132 11.89 -25.84 -32.17
C GLY A 132 13.16 -25.23 -31.58
N GLY A 133 14.14 -26.06 -31.20
CA GLY A 133 15.58 -25.73 -31.22
C GLY A 133 16.03 -24.44 -30.51
N ARG A 134 15.33 -23.98 -29.47
CA ARG A 134 15.72 -22.83 -28.65
C ARG A 134 16.56 -23.27 -27.45
N SER A 135 17.38 -22.36 -26.93
CA SER A 135 18.07 -22.57 -25.66
C SER A 135 17.06 -22.65 -24.53
N GLU A 136 17.35 -23.42 -23.49
CA GLU A 136 16.46 -23.60 -22.33
C GLU A 136 16.04 -22.26 -21.69
N ALA A 137 16.93 -21.28 -21.62
CA ALA A 137 16.60 -19.92 -21.18
C ALA A 137 15.59 -19.20 -22.08
N GLY A 138 15.61 -19.48 -23.39
CA GLY A 138 14.67 -18.90 -24.34
C GLY A 138 13.24 -19.41 -24.12
N ASP A 139 13.08 -20.68 -23.74
CA ASP A 139 11.79 -21.28 -23.43
C ASP A 139 11.21 -20.72 -22.12
N VAL A 140 12.05 -20.54 -21.09
CA VAL A 140 11.67 -19.90 -19.81
C VAL A 140 11.22 -18.45 -20.04
N GLU A 141 12.02 -17.65 -20.75
CA GLU A 141 11.66 -16.26 -21.05
C GLU A 141 10.40 -16.15 -21.94
N GLU A 142 10.10 -17.17 -22.75
CA GLU A 142 8.88 -17.20 -23.56
C GLU A 142 7.63 -17.36 -22.68
N VAL A 143 7.68 -18.18 -21.63
CA VAL A 143 6.60 -18.26 -20.62
C VAL A 143 6.39 -16.90 -19.95
N ALA A 144 7.47 -16.26 -19.51
CA ALA A 144 7.44 -14.91 -18.92
C ALA A 144 6.83 -13.86 -19.87
N ARG A 145 7.23 -13.86 -21.16
CA ARG A 145 6.64 -12.96 -22.16
C ARG A 145 5.16 -13.23 -22.39
N ASN A 146 4.77 -14.51 -22.41
CA ASN A 146 3.38 -14.88 -22.59
C ASN A 146 2.52 -14.51 -21.38
N PHE A 147 3.09 -14.49 -20.16
CA PHE A 147 2.40 -13.99 -18.97
C PHE A 147 2.05 -12.50 -19.15
N TYR A 148 3.02 -11.63 -19.43
CA TYR A 148 2.73 -10.21 -19.67
C TYR A 148 1.75 -9.98 -20.83
N ARG A 149 1.90 -10.76 -21.92
CA ARG A 149 0.96 -10.71 -23.05
C ARG A 149 -0.46 -11.13 -22.65
N SER A 150 -0.60 -12.13 -21.78
CA SER A 150 -1.91 -12.59 -21.31
C SER A 150 -2.62 -11.48 -20.51
N ILE A 151 -1.87 -10.72 -19.71
CA ILE A 151 -2.39 -9.56 -18.97
C ILE A 151 -2.75 -8.43 -19.94
N GLU A 152 -1.82 -8.05 -20.82
CA GLU A 152 -2.04 -6.99 -21.84
C GLU A 152 -3.29 -7.25 -22.69
N LYS A 153 -3.53 -8.52 -23.05
CA LYS A 153 -4.66 -8.91 -23.90
C LYS A 153 -5.90 -9.38 -23.14
N LYS A 154 -5.82 -9.46 -21.81
CA LYS A 154 -6.84 -10.10 -20.96
C LYS A 154 -7.21 -11.50 -21.48
N ASP A 155 -6.19 -12.23 -21.94
CA ASP A 155 -6.32 -13.54 -22.58
C ASP A 155 -6.23 -14.63 -21.52
N VAL A 156 -7.41 -14.95 -20.97
CA VAL A 156 -7.59 -15.98 -19.93
C VAL A 156 -7.01 -17.31 -20.40
N ASP A 157 -7.28 -17.73 -21.62
CA ASP A 157 -6.81 -19.04 -22.11
C ASP A 157 -5.28 -19.08 -22.21
N LEU A 158 -4.66 -17.99 -22.66
CA LEU A 158 -3.20 -17.88 -22.65
C LEU A 158 -2.66 -17.94 -21.22
N PHE A 159 -3.22 -17.16 -20.30
CA PHE A 159 -2.79 -17.14 -18.89
C PHE A 159 -2.85 -18.55 -18.28
N PHE A 160 -4.00 -19.22 -18.39
CA PHE A 160 -4.19 -20.56 -17.84
C PHE A 160 -3.23 -21.58 -18.43
N ASN A 161 -2.89 -21.46 -19.72
CA ASN A 161 -1.93 -22.35 -20.37
C ASN A 161 -0.49 -22.23 -19.84
N LEU A 162 -0.16 -21.13 -19.16
CA LEU A 162 1.15 -20.92 -18.54
C LEU A 162 1.23 -21.49 -17.13
N LEU A 163 0.10 -21.85 -16.52
CA LEU A 163 0.06 -22.35 -15.15
C LEU A 163 0.54 -23.79 -15.07
N GLU A 164 1.25 -24.09 -13.99
CA GLU A 164 1.62 -25.46 -13.62
C GLU A 164 0.38 -26.38 -13.64
N PRO A 165 0.46 -27.57 -14.27
CA PRO A 165 -0.71 -28.43 -14.45
C PRO A 165 -1.44 -28.82 -13.14
N SER A 166 -0.69 -29.15 -12.09
CA SER A 166 -1.22 -29.48 -10.76
C SER A 166 -1.99 -28.29 -10.16
N TYR A 167 -1.40 -27.11 -10.18
CA TYR A 167 -2.01 -25.89 -9.67
C TYR A 167 -3.24 -25.47 -10.50
N ARG A 168 -3.21 -25.69 -11.82
CA ARG A 168 -4.39 -25.49 -12.68
C ARG A 168 -5.53 -26.42 -12.29
N GLU A 169 -5.24 -27.70 -12.06
CA GLU A 169 -6.24 -28.68 -11.60
C GLU A 169 -6.84 -28.26 -10.25
N GLU A 170 -6.03 -27.77 -9.31
CA GLU A 170 -6.50 -27.23 -8.03
C GLU A 170 -7.44 -26.02 -8.21
N LEU A 171 -7.10 -25.08 -9.11
CA LEU A 171 -7.98 -23.95 -9.45
C LEU A 171 -9.29 -24.40 -10.10
N GLU A 172 -9.23 -25.37 -11.00
CA GLU A 172 -10.42 -25.96 -11.65
C GLU A 172 -11.31 -26.70 -10.65
N ASP A 173 -10.73 -27.44 -9.71
CA ASP A 173 -11.45 -28.14 -8.64
C ASP A 173 -12.08 -27.16 -7.64
N ALA A 174 -11.37 -26.10 -7.30
CA ALA A 174 -11.83 -25.11 -6.33
C ALA A 174 -12.94 -24.21 -6.89
N LEU A 175 -12.81 -23.78 -8.15
CA LEU A 175 -13.65 -22.73 -8.74
C LEU A 175 -14.63 -23.26 -9.80
N GLY A 176 -14.39 -24.45 -10.36
CA GLY A 176 -15.25 -25.10 -11.33
C GLY A 176 -15.51 -24.25 -12.58
N GLU A 177 -16.77 -24.21 -13.02
CA GLU A 177 -17.19 -23.46 -14.21
C GLU A 177 -17.00 -21.94 -14.10
N ASP A 178 -16.88 -21.40 -12.88
CA ASP A 178 -16.73 -19.95 -12.65
C ASP A 178 -15.30 -19.46 -12.78
N LEU A 179 -14.32 -20.36 -12.86
CA LEU A 179 -12.89 -20.04 -12.91
C LEU A 179 -12.57 -18.96 -13.94
N LYS A 180 -12.96 -19.17 -15.21
CA LYS A 180 -12.67 -18.23 -16.29
C LYS A 180 -13.42 -16.91 -16.14
N THR A 181 -14.64 -16.95 -15.61
CA THR A 181 -15.44 -15.76 -15.35
C THR A 181 -14.81 -14.93 -14.25
N LEU A 182 -14.35 -15.56 -13.16
CA LEU A 182 -13.67 -14.89 -12.07
C LEU A 182 -12.40 -14.18 -12.56
N PHE A 183 -11.56 -14.87 -13.32
CA PHE A 183 -10.34 -14.25 -13.85
C PHE A 183 -10.64 -13.10 -14.81
N LYS A 184 -11.71 -13.21 -15.61
CA LYS A 184 -12.08 -12.14 -16.55
C LYS A 184 -12.69 -10.92 -15.85
N GLU A 185 -13.56 -11.14 -14.87
CA GLU A 185 -14.32 -10.09 -14.19
C GLU A 185 -13.56 -9.46 -13.02
N PHE A 186 -12.66 -10.20 -12.36
CA PHE A 186 -11.92 -9.74 -11.18
C PHE A 186 -10.44 -9.58 -11.47
N PHE A 187 -9.75 -10.64 -11.93
CA PHE A 187 -8.31 -10.55 -12.12
C PHE A 187 -7.93 -9.55 -13.22
N PHE A 188 -8.51 -9.68 -14.42
CA PHE A 188 -8.20 -8.81 -15.55
C PHE A 188 -8.90 -7.45 -15.52
N SER A 189 -9.88 -7.25 -14.65
CA SER A 189 -10.53 -5.94 -14.50
C SER A 189 -9.69 -4.96 -13.69
N MET A 190 -8.76 -5.46 -12.86
CA MET A 190 -7.77 -4.63 -12.16
C MET A 190 -6.79 -3.96 -13.11
N PHE A 191 -6.63 -4.49 -14.33
CA PHE A 191 -5.72 -3.93 -15.32
C PHE A 191 -6.45 -2.97 -16.29
N PRO A 192 -5.88 -1.79 -16.57
CA PRO A 192 -6.48 -0.82 -17.48
C PRO A 192 -6.59 -1.38 -18.92
N GLU A 193 -7.63 -0.98 -19.64
CA GLU A 193 -7.93 -1.46 -21.00
C GLU A 193 -6.84 -1.12 -22.04
N ASP A 194 -6.10 -0.03 -21.80
CA ASP A 194 -5.05 0.45 -22.70
C ASP A 194 -3.64 0.02 -22.26
N LEU A 195 -3.54 -0.91 -21.31
CA LEU A 195 -2.26 -1.46 -20.84
C LEU A 195 -1.41 -1.97 -22.02
N LYS A 196 -0.16 -1.54 -22.03
CA LYS A 196 0.87 -1.98 -22.97
C LYS A 196 2.14 -2.33 -22.22
N VAL A 197 2.67 -3.51 -22.50
CA VAL A 197 3.92 -3.99 -21.91
C VAL A 197 4.92 -4.25 -23.04
N ASP A 198 6.07 -3.58 -23.00
CA ASP A 198 7.18 -3.78 -23.93
C ASP A 198 8.39 -4.28 -23.15
N ILE A 199 8.66 -5.59 -23.19
CA ILE A 199 9.82 -6.17 -22.51
C ILE A 199 10.99 -6.30 -23.49
N ARG A 200 12.08 -5.60 -23.21
CA ARG A 200 13.28 -5.55 -24.05
C ARG A 200 14.37 -6.53 -23.58
N LYS A 201 14.53 -6.69 -22.26
CA LYS A 201 15.54 -7.57 -21.66
C LYS A 201 15.03 -8.26 -20.40
N MET A 202 15.43 -9.52 -20.27
CA MET A 202 15.23 -10.34 -19.08
C MET A 202 16.57 -10.89 -18.61
N GLU A 203 16.69 -11.16 -17.32
CA GLU A 203 17.72 -12.00 -16.73
C GLU A 203 17.06 -13.30 -16.27
N THR A 204 17.71 -14.43 -16.57
CA THR A 204 17.16 -15.75 -16.30
C THR A 204 18.21 -16.61 -15.61
N THR A 205 17.82 -17.18 -14.48
CA THR A 205 18.60 -18.17 -13.74
C THR A 205 17.86 -19.50 -13.78
N ILE A 206 18.54 -20.58 -14.15
CA ILE A 206 17.96 -21.93 -14.24
C ILE A 206 18.74 -22.85 -13.31
N GLU A 207 18.01 -23.52 -12.43
CA GLU A 207 18.54 -24.47 -11.46
C GLU A 207 17.73 -25.78 -11.52
N GLY A 208 18.16 -26.68 -12.41
CA GLY A 208 17.45 -27.94 -12.65
C GLY A 208 16.06 -27.71 -13.21
N ASP A 209 15.03 -28.12 -12.47
CA ASP A 209 13.61 -27.98 -12.86
C ASP A 209 12.96 -26.70 -12.32
N LYS A 210 13.76 -25.75 -11.82
CA LYS A 210 13.31 -24.42 -11.38
C LYS A 210 14.01 -23.32 -12.17
N ALA A 211 13.31 -22.22 -12.39
CA ALA A 211 13.91 -21.03 -13.00
C ALA A 211 13.31 -19.75 -12.40
N THR A 212 14.11 -18.69 -12.41
CA THR A 212 13.69 -17.34 -12.02
C THR A 212 13.95 -16.40 -13.18
N VAL A 213 12.94 -15.60 -13.53
CA VAL A 213 13.03 -14.58 -14.59
C VAL A 213 12.79 -13.20 -13.99
N ARG A 214 13.72 -12.28 -14.22
CA ARG A 214 13.58 -10.88 -13.84
C ARG A 214 13.59 -10.00 -15.08
N VAL A 215 12.62 -9.10 -15.21
CA VAL A 215 12.67 -8.05 -16.23
C VAL A 215 13.72 -7.01 -15.83
N THR A 216 14.67 -6.75 -16.71
CA THR A 216 15.74 -5.75 -16.46
C THR A 216 15.69 -4.57 -17.41
N ASP A 217 14.89 -4.66 -18.46
CA ASP A 217 14.66 -3.56 -19.39
C ASP A 217 13.30 -3.73 -20.08
N GLY A 218 12.50 -2.67 -20.07
CA GLY A 218 11.18 -2.64 -20.69
C GLY A 218 10.33 -1.49 -20.18
N THR A 219 9.14 -1.31 -20.72
CA THR A 219 8.21 -0.26 -20.29
C THR A 219 6.80 -0.80 -20.13
N VAL A 220 6.08 -0.27 -19.15
CA VAL A 220 4.64 -0.46 -18.97
C VAL A 220 3.95 0.88 -19.20
N THR A 221 2.94 0.91 -20.06
CA THR A 221 2.19 2.13 -20.42
C THR A 221 0.71 1.89 -20.22
N TYR A 222 0.03 2.81 -19.54
CA TYR A 222 -1.41 2.73 -19.28
C TYR A 222 -2.00 4.12 -18.99
N THR A 223 -3.33 4.21 -18.98
CA THR A 223 -4.06 5.38 -18.46
C THR A 223 -4.39 5.16 -16.99
N ASP A 224 -3.96 6.07 -16.12
CA ASP A 224 -4.21 6.04 -14.68
C ASP A 224 -5.65 6.44 -14.31
N GLU A 225 -5.98 6.41 -13.02
CA GLU A 225 -7.30 6.77 -12.49
C GLU A 225 -7.67 8.24 -12.75
N ASN A 226 -6.67 9.11 -12.98
CA ASN A 226 -6.88 10.53 -13.32
C ASN A 226 -7.09 10.75 -14.82
N GLY A 227 -7.11 9.68 -15.62
CA GLY A 227 -7.18 9.75 -17.08
C GLY A 227 -5.88 10.21 -17.74
N GLN A 228 -4.76 10.21 -17.01
CA GLN A 228 -3.45 10.57 -17.53
C GLN A 228 -2.73 9.34 -18.05
N LYS A 229 -2.11 9.47 -19.22
CA LYS A 229 -1.28 8.41 -19.78
C LYS A 229 0.07 8.42 -19.10
N VAL A 230 0.40 7.34 -18.40
CA VAL A 230 1.66 7.14 -17.69
C VAL A 230 2.50 6.08 -18.41
N THR A 231 3.82 6.19 -18.25
CA THR A 231 4.78 5.21 -18.78
C THR A 231 5.87 5.03 -17.74
N GLU A 232 6.04 3.80 -17.30
CA GLU A 232 6.95 3.41 -16.22
C GLU A 232 7.94 2.38 -16.75
N GLU A 233 9.15 2.34 -16.17
CA GLU A 233 10.15 1.35 -16.51
C GLU A 233 9.75 0.00 -15.88
N ALA A 234 9.65 -1.05 -16.70
CA ALA A 234 9.22 -2.38 -16.24
C ALA A 234 10.20 -3.01 -15.24
N ALA A 235 11.46 -2.56 -15.22
CA ALA A 235 12.46 -2.99 -14.24
C ALA A 235 12.21 -2.45 -12.83
N GLU A 236 11.37 -1.40 -12.70
CA GLU A 236 10.94 -0.81 -11.43
C GLU A 236 9.57 -1.35 -10.97
N SER A 237 8.98 -2.30 -11.72
CA SER A 237 7.70 -2.89 -11.33
C SER A 237 7.83 -3.69 -10.03
N GLU A 238 6.76 -3.72 -9.24
CA GLU A 238 6.66 -4.47 -7.98
C GLU A 238 6.85 -5.99 -8.15
N VAL A 239 6.72 -6.51 -9.37
CA VAL A 239 7.04 -7.91 -9.68
C VAL A 239 8.56 -8.09 -9.69
N GLU A 240 9.13 -8.42 -8.53
CA GLU A 240 10.57 -8.53 -8.34
C GLU A 240 11.19 -9.63 -9.21
N SER A 241 10.51 -10.78 -9.30
CA SER A 241 10.85 -11.86 -10.24
C SER A 241 9.69 -12.84 -10.43
N MET A 242 9.67 -13.54 -11.57
CA MET A 242 8.76 -14.66 -11.83
C MET A 242 9.46 -15.98 -11.56
N GLU A 243 8.83 -16.84 -10.78
CA GLU A 243 9.30 -18.21 -10.56
C GLU A 243 8.59 -19.19 -11.49
N LEU A 244 9.37 -20.09 -12.08
CA LEU A 244 8.92 -21.09 -13.03
C LEU A 244 9.38 -22.48 -12.62
N VAL A 245 8.57 -23.47 -12.94
CA VAL A 245 8.83 -24.89 -12.70
C VAL A 245 8.75 -25.68 -14.00
N LYS A 246 9.58 -26.71 -14.12
CA LYS A 246 9.60 -27.61 -15.26
C LYS A 246 8.80 -28.87 -14.94
N VAL A 247 7.72 -29.09 -15.69
CA VAL A 247 6.86 -30.28 -15.57
C VAL A 247 6.87 -31.00 -16.90
N GLU A 248 7.27 -32.28 -16.89
CA GLU A 248 7.37 -33.13 -18.09
C GLU A 248 8.19 -32.51 -19.24
N GLY A 249 9.20 -31.71 -18.89
CA GLY A 249 10.08 -31.06 -19.87
C GLY A 249 9.58 -29.70 -20.38
N GLN A 250 8.43 -29.22 -19.91
CA GLN A 250 7.87 -27.91 -20.28
C GLN A 250 7.89 -26.96 -19.08
N TRP A 251 8.13 -25.68 -19.32
CA TRP A 251 8.17 -24.65 -18.28
C TRP A 251 6.79 -24.02 -18.06
N TYR A 252 6.47 -23.76 -16.79
CA TYR A 252 5.23 -23.16 -16.34
C TYR A 252 5.50 -22.12 -15.24
N LEU A 253 4.58 -21.19 -15.04
CA LEU A 253 4.53 -20.36 -13.83
C LEU A 253 4.33 -21.27 -12.61
N SER A 254 5.13 -21.05 -11.57
CA SER A 254 5.04 -21.82 -10.32
C SER A 254 3.71 -21.56 -9.61
N GLY A 255 3.05 -22.62 -9.15
CA GLY A 255 1.87 -22.49 -8.29
C GLY A 255 2.18 -21.79 -6.96
N ASP A 256 3.35 -22.02 -6.38
CA ASP A 256 3.79 -21.40 -5.12
C ASP A 256 3.85 -19.87 -5.26
N MET A 257 4.51 -19.38 -6.31
CA MET A 257 4.56 -17.95 -6.64
C MET A 257 3.16 -17.36 -6.76
N LEU A 258 2.24 -18.02 -7.46
CA LEU A 258 0.88 -17.51 -7.65
C LEU A 258 0.07 -17.44 -6.34
N ARG A 259 0.30 -18.38 -5.41
CA ARG A 259 -0.29 -18.34 -4.06
C ARG A 259 0.22 -17.14 -3.28
N ASP A 260 1.51 -16.85 -3.34
CA ASP A 260 2.12 -15.68 -2.69
C ASP A 260 1.55 -14.37 -3.25
N TYR A 261 1.21 -14.33 -4.55
CA TYR A 261 0.49 -13.22 -5.18
C TYR A 261 -1.04 -13.23 -4.95
N GLY A 262 -1.53 -14.01 -3.98
CA GLY A 262 -2.93 -13.99 -3.54
C GLY A 262 -3.89 -14.79 -4.42
N LEU A 263 -3.39 -15.64 -5.32
CA LEU A 263 -4.23 -16.53 -6.14
C LEU A 263 -4.39 -17.92 -5.49
N ASP A 264 -4.47 -18.00 -4.17
CA ASP A 264 -4.70 -19.28 -3.51
C ASP A 264 -6.10 -19.85 -3.86
N PRO A 265 -6.20 -21.09 -4.41
CA PRO A 265 -7.48 -21.69 -4.79
C PRO A 265 -8.52 -21.74 -3.66
N GLU A 266 -8.11 -21.98 -2.41
CA GLU A 266 -9.05 -22.05 -1.28
C GLU A 266 -9.55 -20.66 -0.90
N VAL A 267 -8.70 -19.63 -0.98
CA VAL A 267 -9.11 -18.24 -0.76
C VAL A 267 -10.08 -17.78 -1.85
N LEU A 268 -9.78 -18.09 -3.12
CA LEU A 268 -10.66 -17.74 -4.24
C LEU A 268 -12.01 -18.45 -4.16
N LYS A 269 -12.05 -19.69 -3.66
CA LYS A 269 -13.27 -20.47 -3.45
C LYS A 269 -14.13 -19.89 -2.34
N ASP A 270 -13.53 -19.46 -1.23
CA ASP A 270 -14.25 -18.74 -0.17
C ASP A 270 -14.90 -17.46 -0.72
N LEU A 271 -14.13 -16.66 -1.49
CA LEU A 271 -14.64 -15.43 -2.13
C LEU A 271 -15.82 -15.70 -3.08
N LEU A 272 -15.75 -16.75 -3.89
CA LEU A 272 -16.84 -17.14 -4.77
C LEU A 272 -18.07 -17.65 -4.02
N SER A 273 -17.87 -18.44 -2.96
CA SER A 273 -18.97 -18.98 -2.16
C SER A 273 -19.81 -17.86 -1.54
N LYS A 274 -19.14 -16.80 -1.06
CA LYS A 274 -19.77 -15.57 -0.54
C LYS A 274 -20.61 -14.85 -1.60
N LYS A 275 -20.09 -14.70 -2.83
CA LYS A 275 -20.81 -14.04 -3.94
C LYS A 275 -22.06 -14.83 -4.41
N LYS A 276 -21.98 -16.17 -4.50
CA LYS A 276 -23.09 -17.00 -4.98
C LYS A 276 -24.25 -17.13 -3.99
N GLY A 277 -23.98 -16.92 -2.70
CA GLY A 277 -25.02 -16.93 -1.66
C GLY A 277 -26.08 -15.85 -1.84
N GLY A 278 -25.95 -14.95 -2.82
CA GLY A 278 -26.86 -13.81 -2.98
C GLY A 278 -26.73 -12.79 -1.85
N GLY A 279 -25.76 -12.99 -0.95
CA GLY A 279 -25.23 -11.91 -0.15
C GLY A 279 -24.59 -10.93 -1.12
N GLU A 280 -25.05 -9.68 -1.08
CA GLU A 280 -24.17 -8.57 -1.43
C GLU A 280 -22.81 -8.84 -0.77
N LEU A 281 -21.69 -8.56 -1.46
CA LEU A 281 -20.39 -8.41 -0.77
C LEU A 281 -20.69 -7.61 0.50
N PRO A 282 -20.50 -8.15 1.71
CA PRO A 282 -21.29 -7.71 2.84
C PRO A 282 -21.17 -6.20 3.03
N GLU A 283 -22.25 -5.47 2.73
CA GLU A 283 -22.67 -4.38 3.59
C GLU A 283 -23.08 -5.07 4.89
N GLU A 284 -22.10 -5.29 5.76
CA GLU A 284 -22.18 -6.24 6.88
C GLU A 284 -23.10 -5.69 7.98
N SER A 285 -24.42 -5.83 7.80
CA SER A 285 -25.41 -5.58 8.84
C SER A 285 -25.37 -6.73 9.84
N GLY A 286 -25.05 -6.40 11.10
CA GLY A 286 -24.88 -7.38 12.17
C GLY A 286 -26.18 -8.12 12.50
N GLU A 287 -26.15 -9.45 12.38
CA GLU A 287 -27.18 -10.33 12.96
C GLU A 287 -26.77 -10.70 14.39
N THR A 288 -27.55 -10.22 15.36
CA THR A 288 -27.47 -10.58 16.78
C THR A 288 -28.22 -11.88 17.06
N GLU A 289 -27.56 -12.84 17.70
CA GLU A 289 -28.20 -14.01 18.30
C GLU A 289 -29.00 -13.62 19.55
N GLU A 290 -30.32 -13.86 19.53
CA GLU A 290 -31.20 -13.70 20.70
C GLU A 290 -30.99 -14.85 21.71
N GLY A 291 -30.22 -14.57 22.76
CA GLY A 291 -30.19 -15.36 23.99
C GLY A 291 -31.09 -14.76 25.07
N THR A 292 -32.30 -15.28 25.23
CA THR A 292 -33.19 -14.91 26.35
C THR A 292 -32.65 -15.42 27.68
N GLY A 293 -32.20 -14.51 28.54
CA GLY A 293 -31.80 -14.79 29.93
C GLY A 293 -31.89 -13.54 30.79
N GLY A 294 -33.08 -13.26 31.33
CA GLY A 294 -33.33 -12.08 32.15
C GLY A 294 -32.54 -12.06 33.45
N THR A 295 -31.71 -11.03 33.61
CA THR A 295 -31.25 -10.57 34.92
C THR A 295 -31.22 -9.05 34.92
N THR A 296 -31.91 -8.44 35.89
CA THR A 296 -31.94 -6.99 36.11
C THR A 296 -30.53 -6.47 36.41
N GLY A 297 -29.93 -5.76 35.46
CA GLY A 297 -28.58 -5.22 35.53
C GLY A 297 -28.56 -3.70 35.31
N THR A 298 -27.71 -3.06 36.09
CA THR A 298 -27.22 -1.67 36.02
C THR A 298 -27.05 -1.16 34.58
N GLU A 299 -27.39 0.10 34.30
CA GLU A 299 -27.08 0.79 33.03
C GLU A 299 -25.58 0.65 32.70
N GLU A 300 -25.24 -0.33 31.87
CA GLU A 300 -23.94 -0.39 31.19
C GLU A 300 -23.93 0.70 30.12
N LYS A 301 -22.86 1.51 30.13
CA LYS A 301 -22.56 2.47 29.08
C LYS A 301 -22.53 1.67 27.76
N PRO A 302 -23.32 2.00 26.72
CA PRO A 302 -23.24 1.29 25.46
C PRO A 302 -21.81 1.46 24.92
N GLY A 303 -21.09 0.35 24.77
CA GLY A 303 -19.84 0.33 24.04
C GLY A 303 -20.07 0.86 22.63
N THR A 304 -19.10 1.60 22.09
CA THR A 304 -19.11 1.98 20.67
C THR A 304 -19.18 0.70 19.83
N GLY A 305 -20.27 0.53 19.07
CA GLY A 305 -20.48 -0.66 18.27
C GLY A 305 -19.50 -0.75 17.09
N ALA A 306 -19.37 -1.91 16.47
CA ALA A 306 -18.54 -2.08 15.28
C ALA A 306 -18.96 -1.13 14.13
N GLU A 307 -20.27 -0.89 13.98
CA GLU A 307 -20.84 0.06 13.03
C GLU A 307 -20.36 1.50 13.30
N ASP A 308 -20.26 1.91 14.58
CA ASP A 308 -19.75 3.24 14.95
C ASP A 308 -18.26 3.39 14.58
N LEU A 309 -17.48 2.31 14.65
CA LEU A 309 -16.06 2.33 14.30
C LEU A 309 -15.84 2.41 12.79
N ALA A 310 -16.65 1.73 11.98
CA ALA A 310 -16.58 1.81 10.52
C ALA A 310 -16.95 3.20 9.99
N GLU A 311 -18.02 3.81 10.54
CA GLU A 311 -18.40 5.19 10.20
C GLU A 311 -17.27 6.18 10.58
N LEU A 312 -16.72 6.02 11.77
CA LEU A 312 -15.63 6.84 12.27
C LEU A 312 -14.36 6.69 11.41
N GLU A 313 -13.99 5.47 11.02
CA GLU A 313 -12.89 5.22 10.07
C GLU A 313 -13.12 5.97 8.76
N ALA A 314 -14.31 5.86 8.18
CA ALA A 314 -14.65 6.54 6.92
C ALA A 314 -14.52 8.06 7.05
N ILE A 315 -14.95 8.64 8.17
CA ILE A 315 -14.82 10.08 8.47
C ILE A 315 -13.35 10.49 8.58
N MET A 316 -12.53 9.69 9.28
CA MET A 316 -11.10 9.94 9.39
C MET A 316 -10.39 9.84 8.05
N LEU A 317 -10.69 8.83 7.24
CA LEU A 317 -10.14 8.68 5.89
C LEU A 317 -10.53 9.85 4.98
N GLN A 318 -11.80 10.26 5.03
CA GLN A 318 -12.26 11.41 4.26
C GLN A 318 -11.51 12.68 4.69
N TYR A 319 -11.33 12.89 5.99
CA TYR A 319 -10.56 14.02 6.52
C TYR A 319 -9.11 13.97 6.06
N VAL A 320 -8.45 12.81 6.13
CA VAL A 320 -7.06 12.63 5.69
C VAL A 320 -6.92 12.94 4.21
N LYS A 321 -7.80 12.38 3.36
CA LYS A 321 -7.79 12.62 1.90
C LYS A 321 -8.00 14.10 1.56
N ALA A 322 -8.91 14.78 2.26
CA ALA A 322 -9.18 16.19 2.02
C ALA A 322 -8.02 17.13 2.41
N ASN A 323 -7.13 16.69 3.29
CA ASN A 323 -6.02 17.48 3.82
C ASN A 323 -4.63 16.98 3.36
N SER A 324 -4.59 16.02 2.43
CA SER A 324 -3.36 15.43 1.90
C SER A 324 -3.12 15.84 0.44
N VAL A 325 -1.95 15.49 -0.10
CA VAL A 325 -1.64 15.68 -1.53
C VAL A 325 -2.62 14.82 -2.36
N PRO A 326 -3.23 15.38 -3.42
CA PRO A 326 -4.11 14.61 -4.31
C PRO A 326 -3.41 13.39 -4.92
N GLY A 327 -4.15 12.29 -5.05
CA GLY A 327 -3.63 11.02 -5.59
C GLY A 327 -3.01 10.09 -4.56
N LEU A 328 -2.88 10.52 -3.30
CA LEU A 328 -2.46 9.63 -2.21
C LEU A 328 -3.63 8.78 -1.70
N THR A 329 -3.36 7.49 -1.50
CA THR A 329 -4.30 6.54 -0.87
C THR A 329 -3.85 6.22 0.55
N PHE A 330 -4.83 6.15 1.45
CA PHE A 330 -4.62 5.94 2.88
C PHE A 330 -5.52 4.85 3.42
N ILE A 331 -5.05 4.18 4.48
CA ILE A 331 -5.83 3.32 5.38
C ILE A 331 -5.75 3.84 6.81
N ILE A 332 -6.71 3.50 7.68
CA ILE A 332 -6.58 3.68 9.12
C ILE A 332 -6.15 2.35 9.73
N GLU A 333 -4.89 2.22 10.13
CA GLU A 333 -4.32 0.95 10.64
C GLU A 333 -4.68 0.68 12.10
N SER A 334 -4.93 1.74 12.87
CA SER A 334 -5.30 1.68 14.29
C SER A 334 -6.36 2.73 14.56
N LEU A 335 -7.33 2.42 15.41
CA LEU A 335 -8.43 3.29 15.83
C LEU A 335 -8.78 3.04 17.30
N ALA A 336 -8.64 4.08 18.13
CA ALA A 336 -9.06 4.07 19.53
C ALA A 336 -10.07 5.18 19.80
N VAL A 337 -11.04 4.91 20.66
CA VAL A 337 -12.12 5.84 21.02
C VAL A 337 -12.14 6.05 22.53
N ASN A 338 -12.30 7.31 22.94
CA ASN A 338 -12.52 7.70 24.33
C ASN A 338 -13.62 8.77 24.40
N ASP A 339 -14.81 8.34 24.79
CA ASP A 339 -16.03 9.16 24.87
C ASP A 339 -16.35 9.92 23.57
N SER A 340 -15.92 11.19 23.48
CA SER A 340 -16.18 12.10 22.35
C SER A 340 -14.93 12.42 21.53
N GLN A 341 -13.84 11.70 21.77
CA GLN A 341 -12.60 11.79 21.00
C GLN A 341 -12.22 10.44 20.43
N ALA A 342 -11.59 10.45 19.27
CA ALA A 342 -10.99 9.28 18.68
C ALA A 342 -9.62 9.63 18.11
N VAL A 343 -8.71 8.66 18.14
CA VAL A 343 -7.40 8.74 17.52
C VAL A 343 -7.24 7.55 16.59
N GLY A 344 -6.94 7.85 15.33
CA GLY A 344 -6.59 6.89 14.32
C GLY A 344 -5.12 7.04 13.95
N ILE A 345 -4.49 5.99 13.45
CA ILE A 345 -3.21 6.07 12.75
C ILE A 345 -3.49 5.86 11.26
N ALA A 346 -3.22 6.88 10.46
CA ALA A 346 -3.39 6.85 9.02
C ALA A 346 -2.06 6.50 8.35
N THR A 347 -2.07 5.53 7.44
CA THR A 347 -0.88 5.10 6.69
C THR A 347 -1.07 5.36 5.21
N CYS A 348 -0.13 6.06 4.58
CA CYS A 348 -0.10 6.25 3.14
C CYS A 348 0.38 4.98 2.43
N ILE A 349 -0.47 4.32 1.65
CA ILE A 349 -0.14 3.08 0.94
C ILE A 349 0.39 3.30 -0.48
N THR A 350 0.47 4.56 -0.93
CA THR A 350 0.95 4.93 -2.28
C THR A 350 2.37 5.49 -2.30
N GLN A 351 2.87 5.98 -1.16
CA GLN A 351 4.21 6.54 -1.05
C GLN A 351 4.83 6.19 0.30
N GLY A 352 5.66 5.14 0.32
CA GLY A 352 6.66 4.92 1.37
C GLY A 352 6.16 4.70 2.81
N TYR A 353 4.89 4.30 2.99
CA TYR A 353 4.31 3.91 4.28
C TYR A 353 4.54 4.92 5.42
N GLU A 354 4.38 6.21 5.15
CA GLU A 354 4.35 7.19 6.24
C GLU A 354 3.04 7.03 7.03
N SER A 355 3.17 6.61 8.30
CA SER A 355 2.08 6.60 9.28
C SER A 355 2.06 7.88 10.10
N PHE A 356 0.88 8.47 10.29
CA PHE A 356 0.69 9.63 11.16
C PHE A 356 -0.65 9.57 11.89
N PRO A 357 -0.75 10.16 13.09
CA PRO A 357 -2.00 10.22 13.81
C PRO A 357 -3.00 11.15 13.13
N VAL A 358 -4.28 10.79 13.23
CA VAL A 358 -5.46 11.59 12.90
C VAL A 358 -6.38 11.61 14.11
N ILE A 359 -6.94 12.76 14.42
CA ILE A 359 -7.84 12.97 15.56
C ILE A 359 -9.24 13.27 15.02
N ALA A 360 -10.25 12.67 15.62
CA ALA A 360 -11.65 13.02 15.38
C ALA A 360 -12.36 13.34 16.70
N ARG A 361 -13.41 14.18 16.62
CA ARG A 361 -14.29 14.49 17.75
C ARG A 361 -15.74 14.22 17.41
N LYS A 362 -16.51 13.85 18.43
CA LYS A 362 -17.97 13.69 18.36
C LYS A 362 -18.65 14.99 18.78
N GLY A 363 -19.27 15.68 17.83
CA GLY A 363 -20.12 16.84 18.06
C GLY A 363 -21.60 16.48 18.06
N ALA A 364 -22.47 17.49 18.12
CA ALA A 364 -23.92 17.29 18.06
C ALA A 364 -24.41 16.70 16.72
N ALA A 365 -23.64 16.88 15.65
CA ALA A 365 -23.94 16.39 14.30
C ALA A 365 -23.27 15.06 13.96
N GLY A 366 -22.62 14.40 14.93
CA GLY A 366 -21.82 13.20 14.70
C GLY A 366 -20.32 13.46 14.78
N TRP A 367 -19.55 12.50 14.26
CA TRP A 367 -18.10 12.58 14.24
C TRP A 367 -17.58 13.53 13.15
N TYR A 368 -16.45 14.18 13.40
CA TYR A 368 -15.72 14.97 12.40
C TYR A 368 -14.21 14.91 12.68
N GLY A 369 -13.39 14.95 11.62
CA GLY A 369 -11.94 15.07 11.75
C GLY A 369 -11.53 16.43 12.30
N GLU A 370 -10.60 16.43 13.25
CA GLU A 370 -10.13 17.62 13.96
C GLU A 370 -8.71 18.01 13.54
N ASP A 371 -7.78 17.04 13.52
CA ASP A 371 -6.36 17.31 13.27
C ASP A 371 -5.65 16.07 12.70
N MET A 372 -4.54 16.27 11.98
CA MET A 372 -3.71 15.17 11.45
C MET A 372 -2.25 15.58 11.21
N GLY A 373 -1.34 14.62 11.30
CA GLY A 373 0.06 14.77 10.87
C GLY A 373 1.08 14.43 11.95
N THR A 374 2.35 14.43 11.58
CA THR A 374 3.47 14.01 12.45
C THR A 374 3.81 15.00 13.57
N GLY A 375 3.27 16.22 13.53
CA GLY A 375 3.51 17.29 14.49
C GLY A 375 2.35 17.58 15.44
N ILE A 376 1.30 16.77 15.45
CA ILE A 376 0.13 17.02 16.30
C ILE A 376 0.34 16.43 17.70
N ASP A 377 -0.21 17.11 18.71
CA ASP A 377 -0.23 16.61 20.08
C ASP A 377 -1.32 15.54 20.23
N VAL A 378 -0.94 14.26 20.11
CA VAL A 378 -1.87 13.16 20.37
C VAL A 378 -2.38 13.19 21.82
N PRO A 379 -3.70 13.01 22.04
CA PRO A 379 -4.29 13.06 23.38
C PRO A 379 -3.56 12.16 24.38
N SER A 380 -3.33 12.66 25.59
CA SER A 380 -2.60 11.92 26.63
C SER A 380 -3.25 10.59 27.00
N TRP A 381 -4.58 10.47 26.88
CA TRP A 381 -5.28 9.21 27.12
C TRP A 381 -4.89 8.14 26.10
N PHE A 382 -4.66 8.50 24.83
CA PHE A 382 -4.26 7.56 23.80
C PHE A 382 -2.83 7.07 24.03
N GLN A 383 -1.93 7.97 24.44
CA GLN A 383 -0.58 7.59 24.85
C GLN A 383 -0.59 6.64 26.06
N ALA A 384 -1.44 6.92 27.05
CA ALA A 384 -1.62 6.05 28.21
C ALA A 384 -2.20 4.68 27.83
N GLU A 385 -3.16 4.66 26.89
CA GLU A 385 -3.78 3.45 26.35
C GLU A 385 -2.73 2.56 25.67
N LEU A 386 -1.94 3.13 24.75
CA LEU A 386 -0.84 2.41 24.08
C LEU A 386 0.17 1.87 25.10
N ALA A 387 0.59 2.70 26.07
CA ALA A 387 1.54 2.29 27.09
C ALA A 387 1.03 1.11 27.93
N ASP A 388 -0.26 1.08 28.25
CA ASP A 388 -0.87 -0.01 29.01
C ASP A 388 -0.92 -1.31 28.21
N ILE A 389 -1.30 -1.25 26.92
CA ILE A 389 -1.31 -2.42 26.03
C ILE A 389 0.10 -2.98 25.86
N TYR A 390 1.08 -2.11 25.57
CA TYR A 390 2.48 -2.52 25.44
C TYR A 390 2.97 -3.22 26.71
N ARG A 391 2.62 -2.69 27.88
CA ARG A 391 2.98 -3.29 29.17
C ARG A 391 2.34 -4.66 29.34
N VAL A 392 1.04 -4.79 29.12
CA VAL A 392 0.30 -6.05 29.28
C VAL A 392 0.82 -7.13 28.34
N MET A 393 1.02 -6.81 27.06
CA MET A 393 1.54 -7.77 26.09
C MET A 393 2.99 -8.15 26.40
N ASN A 394 3.88 -7.20 26.70
CA ASN A 394 5.27 -7.52 27.05
C ASN A 394 5.39 -8.33 28.35
N ASP A 395 4.61 -8.01 29.38
CA ASP A 395 4.59 -8.75 30.64
C ASP A 395 4.14 -10.20 30.41
N TYR A 396 3.14 -10.41 29.55
CA TYR A 396 2.69 -11.73 29.13
C TYR A 396 3.79 -12.50 28.39
N ILE A 397 4.43 -11.89 27.38
CA ILE A 397 5.51 -12.53 26.62
C ILE A 397 6.68 -12.91 27.54
N ARG A 398 7.11 -12.00 28.41
CA ARG A 398 8.20 -12.24 29.37
C ARG A 398 7.89 -13.37 30.35
N LYS A 399 6.67 -13.40 30.85
CA LYS A 399 6.25 -14.41 31.84
C LYS A 399 6.17 -15.81 31.24
N ASN A 400 5.75 -15.93 29.98
CA ASN A 400 5.39 -17.22 29.39
C ASN A 400 6.42 -17.79 28.39
N TYR A 401 7.25 -16.96 27.74
CA TYR A 401 8.08 -17.40 26.60
C TYR A 401 9.56 -16.98 26.65
N ASP A 402 9.95 -16.05 27.52
CA ASP A 402 11.30 -15.47 27.53
C ASP A 402 12.37 -16.39 28.18
N ALA A 403 11.96 -17.49 28.83
CA ALA A 403 12.89 -18.41 29.49
C ALA A 403 13.78 -19.21 28.50
N GLU A 404 13.32 -19.44 27.26
CA GLU A 404 14.04 -20.26 26.28
C GLU A 404 14.51 -19.48 25.04
N VAL A 405 13.78 -18.45 24.61
CA VAL A 405 13.97 -17.81 23.28
C VAL A 405 14.79 -16.50 23.33
N LYS A 406 15.23 -16.07 24.51
CA LYS A 406 16.07 -14.86 24.74
C LYS A 406 15.50 -13.57 24.12
N ARG A 407 14.93 -12.72 24.98
CA ARG A 407 14.66 -11.30 24.74
C ARG A 407 13.66 -11.06 23.62
N LEU A 408 12.48 -11.68 23.74
CA LEU A 408 11.33 -11.29 22.94
C LEU A 408 10.81 -9.92 23.38
N SER A 409 10.34 -9.12 22.43
CA SER A 409 9.72 -7.83 22.68
C SER A 409 8.53 -7.62 21.77
N VAL A 410 7.49 -6.97 22.30
CA VAL A 410 6.33 -6.56 21.50
C VAL A 410 6.64 -5.23 20.83
N ALA A 411 6.41 -5.16 19.51
CA ALA A 411 6.52 -3.99 18.66
C ALA A 411 5.25 -3.84 17.81
N ASN A 412 5.10 -2.69 17.14
CA ASN A 412 4.01 -2.40 16.20
C ASN A 412 2.64 -2.84 16.75
N VAL A 413 2.13 -2.08 17.71
CA VAL A 413 0.82 -2.38 18.33
C VAL A 413 -0.26 -1.57 17.62
N TRP A 414 -1.28 -2.27 17.14
CA TRP A 414 -2.50 -1.70 16.56
C TRP A 414 -3.68 -1.92 17.50
N ILE A 415 -4.55 -0.91 17.58
CA ILE A 415 -5.78 -0.93 18.38
C ILE A 415 -6.97 -0.83 17.43
N TRP A 416 -8.05 -1.57 17.70
CA TRP A 416 -9.33 -1.38 17.04
C TRP A 416 -10.45 -1.47 18.07
N GLY A 417 -10.89 -0.31 18.57
CA GLY A 417 -11.89 -0.24 19.64
C GLY A 417 -11.37 -0.91 20.93
N GLU A 418 -11.94 -2.07 21.26
CA GLU A 418 -11.60 -2.86 22.45
C GLU A 418 -10.66 -4.04 22.15
N GLU A 419 -10.15 -4.16 20.92
CA GLU A 419 -9.20 -5.18 20.54
C GLU A 419 -7.83 -4.56 20.19
N ALA A 420 -6.77 -5.35 20.35
CA ALA A 420 -5.43 -4.95 19.95
C ALA A 420 -4.63 -6.15 19.44
N ALA A 421 -3.70 -5.88 18.54
CA ALA A 421 -2.73 -6.84 18.02
C ALA A 421 -1.33 -6.23 18.06
N GLY A 422 -0.31 -7.04 18.29
CA GLY A 422 1.08 -6.62 18.28
C GLY A 422 1.99 -7.67 17.67
N GLN A 423 3.09 -7.22 17.07
CA GLN A 423 4.15 -8.09 16.58
C GLN A 423 5.09 -8.47 17.72
N VAL A 424 5.48 -9.74 17.78
CA VAL A 424 6.50 -10.22 18.71
C VAL A 424 7.79 -10.42 17.94
N LEU A 425 8.78 -9.61 18.28
CA LEU A 425 10.09 -9.62 17.65
C LEU A 425 11.11 -10.29 18.55
N ASN A 426 12.10 -10.96 17.94
CA ASN A 426 13.28 -11.43 18.65
C ASN A 426 14.33 -10.31 18.81
N ILE A 427 15.48 -10.65 19.41
CA ILE A 427 16.57 -9.69 19.67
C ILE A 427 17.16 -9.05 18.39
N ASN A 428 17.00 -9.70 17.24
CA ASN A 428 17.47 -9.19 15.95
C ASN A 428 16.42 -8.28 15.28
N GLY A 429 15.23 -8.12 15.88
CA GLY A 429 14.10 -7.42 15.28
C GLY A 429 13.30 -8.27 14.29
N GLU A 430 13.54 -9.58 14.22
CA GLU A 430 12.80 -10.48 13.31
C GLU A 430 11.46 -10.85 13.93
N LEU A 431 10.39 -10.82 13.12
CA LEU A 431 9.06 -11.25 13.52
C LEU A 431 9.06 -12.76 13.78
N VAL A 432 8.66 -13.16 14.99
CA VAL A 432 8.60 -14.59 15.38
C VAL A 432 7.20 -15.05 15.76
N ALA A 433 6.31 -14.13 16.13
CA ALA A 433 4.93 -14.42 16.50
C ALA A 433 4.09 -13.14 16.51
N TRP A 434 2.80 -13.32 16.75
CA TRP A 434 1.83 -12.28 17.02
C TRP A 434 1.24 -12.46 18.42
N VAL A 435 0.77 -11.36 18.99
CA VAL A 435 0.05 -11.35 20.27
C VAL A 435 -1.20 -10.49 20.12
N THR A 436 -2.33 -10.96 20.66
CA THR A 436 -3.59 -10.23 20.66
C THR A 436 -4.04 -9.93 22.08
N ALA A 437 -4.78 -8.85 22.26
CA ALA A 437 -5.34 -8.46 23.54
C ALA A 437 -6.75 -7.90 23.37
N SER A 438 -7.54 -7.97 24.43
CA SER A 438 -8.86 -7.34 24.51
C SER A 438 -8.97 -6.48 25.76
N LYS A 439 -9.77 -5.42 25.68
CA LYS A 439 -10.05 -4.50 26.79
C LYS A 439 -11.26 -5.00 27.56
N GLY A 440 -11.07 -5.29 28.84
CA GLY A 440 -12.15 -5.63 29.76
C GLY A 440 -12.38 -4.53 30.80
N PRO A 441 -13.31 -4.74 31.75
CA PRO A 441 -13.60 -3.77 32.82
C PRO A 441 -12.40 -3.42 33.70
N SER A 442 -11.38 -4.28 33.76
CA SER A 442 -10.16 -4.10 34.55
C SER A 442 -8.95 -3.64 33.73
N GLY A 443 -9.16 -3.25 32.48
CA GLY A 443 -8.11 -2.91 31.52
C GLY A 443 -7.80 -4.05 30.54
N TRP A 444 -6.65 -3.96 29.89
CA TRP A 444 -6.24 -4.91 28.86
C TRP A 444 -5.80 -6.26 29.42
N TYR A 445 -6.08 -7.31 28.66
CA TYR A 445 -5.55 -8.65 28.90
C TYR A 445 -5.24 -9.34 27.57
N VAL A 446 -4.16 -10.13 27.55
CA VAL A 446 -3.79 -10.91 26.36
C VAL A 446 -4.80 -12.03 26.12
N THR A 447 -5.25 -12.16 24.88
CA THR A 447 -6.22 -13.18 24.44
C THR A 447 -5.54 -14.34 23.72
N ALA A 448 -4.56 -14.09 22.85
CA ALA A 448 -3.81 -15.14 22.17
C ALA A 448 -2.34 -14.78 21.89
N TYR A 449 -1.54 -15.82 21.63
CA TYR A 449 -0.16 -15.76 21.15
C TYR A 449 0.07 -16.92 20.18
N GLY A 450 0.70 -16.66 19.03
CA GLY A 450 0.80 -17.63 17.95
C GLY A 450 1.29 -17.01 16.64
N ASP A 451 1.04 -17.68 15.53
CA ASP A 451 1.30 -17.16 14.19
C ASP A 451 0.22 -16.16 13.76
N GLN A 452 0.20 -15.79 12.47
CA GLN A 452 -0.73 -14.82 11.91
C GLN A 452 -2.20 -15.28 11.95
N GLU A 453 -2.49 -16.57 12.13
CA GLU A 453 -3.86 -17.10 12.13
C GLU A 453 -4.67 -16.59 13.33
N ILE A 454 -4.01 -16.25 14.43
CA ILE A 454 -4.65 -15.72 15.64
C ILE A 454 -5.18 -14.29 15.47
N LEU A 455 -4.76 -13.60 14.41
CA LEU A 455 -5.07 -12.18 14.25
C LEU A 455 -6.56 -11.99 13.98
N PRO A 456 -7.19 -11.01 14.66
CA PRO A 456 -8.58 -10.67 14.39
C PRO A 456 -8.73 -10.20 12.94
N GLU A 457 -9.92 -10.39 12.39
CA GLU A 457 -10.18 -10.19 10.96
C GLU A 457 -9.84 -8.77 10.48
N TRP A 458 -10.15 -7.74 11.28
CA TRP A 458 -9.81 -6.34 10.97
C TRP A 458 -8.30 -6.15 10.78
N CYS A 459 -7.49 -6.83 11.60
CA CYS A 459 -6.04 -6.72 11.57
C CYS A 459 -5.49 -7.42 10.33
N ARG A 460 -5.98 -8.62 10.00
CA ARG A 460 -5.59 -9.34 8.77
C ARG A 460 -5.91 -8.53 7.51
N LYS A 461 -7.10 -7.94 7.44
CA LYS A 461 -7.51 -7.10 6.30
C LYS A 461 -6.60 -5.89 6.09
N LYS A 462 -6.11 -5.28 7.18
CA LYS A 462 -5.27 -4.07 7.13
C LYS A 462 -3.79 -4.40 6.91
N LEU A 463 -3.29 -5.48 7.50
CA LEU A 463 -1.91 -5.94 7.30
C LEU A 463 -1.62 -6.37 5.86
N TYR A 464 -2.62 -6.86 5.13
CA TYR A 464 -2.46 -7.16 3.69
C TYR A 464 -2.00 -5.96 2.87
N TYR A 465 -2.30 -4.73 3.30
CA TYR A 465 -1.83 -3.52 2.62
C TYR A 465 -0.44 -3.06 3.07
N LEU A 466 0.08 -3.61 4.18
CA LEU A 466 1.34 -3.20 4.80
C LEU A 466 2.49 -4.18 4.55
N MET A 467 2.17 -5.41 4.14
CA MET A 467 3.10 -6.43 3.66
C MET A 467 3.09 -6.42 2.14
#